data_AF-D5A7T0-F1
#
_entry.id   AF-D5A7T0-F1
#
_cell.length_a   1.000
_cell.length_b   1.000
_cell.length_c   1.000
_cell.angle_alpha   90.00
_cell.angle_beta   90.00
_cell.angle_gamma   90.00
#
_symmetry.space_group_name_H-M   'P 1'
#
loop_
_entity.id
_entity.type
_entity.pdbx_description
1 polymer ?
#
loop_
_entity_poly.entity_id
_entity_poly.type
_entity_poly.pdbx_seq_one_letter_code
_entity_poly.pdbx_strand_id
1 'polypeptide(L)'
;MLYFHSFRSPGLVVDIVQDIRAINGEAVHASPRKTGMIILGGGIPKHHICNANMMRNGADYAVYINTAQEFDGSDSGALPDEAVSWGKIRGSATPIKVHCDATIAFPLLVSQTFAKKINEKFKGNTH
;
A
#
# COMPACT_ATOMS: atom_id res chain seq x y z
N MET A 1 -15.36 -15.29 -17.37
CA MET A 1 -14.48 -14.19 -17.81
C MET A 1 -15.31 -13.14 -18.52
N LEU A 2 -15.07 -11.85 -18.23
CA LEU A 2 -15.91 -10.75 -18.72
C LEU A 2 -16.00 -10.69 -20.24
N TYR A 3 -14.92 -11.05 -20.94
CA TYR A 3 -14.88 -11.11 -22.40
C TYR A 3 -15.92 -12.06 -22.99
N PHE A 4 -16.01 -13.31 -22.53
CA PHE A 4 -17.03 -14.24 -23.05
C PHE A 4 -18.44 -13.91 -22.56
N HIS A 5 -18.55 -13.29 -21.38
CA HIS A 5 -19.83 -12.86 -20.82
C HIS A 5 -20.48 -11.76 -21.68
N SER A 6 -19.70 -10.82 -22.22
CA SER A 6 -20.24 -9.70 -23.00
C SER A 6 -20.97 -10.13 -24.28
N PHE A 7 -20.63 -11.28 -24.86
CA PHE A 7 -21.33 -11.84 -26.03
C PHE A 7 -22.69 -12.48 -25.68
N ARG A 8 -22.84 -13.00 -24.45
CA ARG A 8 -24.07 -13.69 -24.01
C ARG A 8 -25.01 -12.78 -23.22
N SER A 9 -24.46 -11.81 -22.52
CA SER A 9 -25.17 -10.86 -21.66
C SER A 9 -24.46 -9.51 -21.73
N PRO A 10 -24.66 -8.74 -22.82
CA PRO A 10 -24.08 -7.42 -22.95
C PRO A 10 -24.65 -6.47 -21.89
N GLY A 11 -23.86 -5.46 -21.51
CA GLY A 11 -24.32 -4.38 -20.62
C GLY A 11 -23.50 -4.18 -19.34
N LEU A 12 -22.58 -5.09 -19.00
CA LEU A 12 -21.64 -4.85 -17.89
C LEU A 12 -20.66 -3.73 -18.27
N VAL A 13 -20.62 -2.69 -17.43
CA VAL A 13 -19.67 -1.57 -17.52
C VAL A 13 -18.83 -1.55 -16.24
N VAL A 14 -17.51 -1.42 -16.39
CA VAL A 14 -16.57 -1.27 -15.26
C VAL A 14 -16.05 0.16 -15.28
N ASP A 15 -16.54 0.98 -14.33
CA ASP A 15 -16.10 2.36 -14.16
C ASP A 15 -14.99 2.46 -13.09
N ILE A 16 -13.78 2.79 -13.52
CA ILE A 16 -12.63 2.95 -12.63
C ILE A 16 -12.58 4.33 -11.96
N VAL A 17 -13.35 5.32 -12.43
CA VAL A 17 -13.34 6.68 -11.88
C VAL A 17 -13.94 6.70 -10.48
N GLN A 18 -15.01 5.94 -10.25
CA GLN A 18 -15.61 5.80 -8.92
C GLN A 18 -14.63 5.21 -7.91
N ASP A 19 -13.88 4.17 -8.27
CA ASP A 19 -12.86 3.56 -7.41
C ASP A 19 -11.71 4.54 -7.10
N ILE A 20 -11.22 5.28 -8.11
CA ILE A 20 -10.18 6.30 -7.92
C ILE A 20 -10.66 7.39 -6.95
N ARG A 21 -11.92 7.83 -7.06
CA ARG A 21 -12.50 8.81 -6.13
C ARG A 21 -12.62 8.24 -4.72
N ALA A 22 -13.02 6.98 -4.59
CA ALA A 22 -13.15 6.32 -3.30
C ALA A 22 -11.80 6.20 -2.58
N ILE A 23 -10.78 5.64 -3.22
CA ILE A 23 -9.46 5.46 -2.59
C ILE A 23 -8.77 6.79 -2.27
N ASN A 24 -8.85 7.78 -3.15
CA ASN A 24 -8.32 9.12 -2.88
C ASN A 24 -9.09 9.78 -1.74
N GLY A 25 -10.43 9.60 -1.71
CA GLY A 25 -11.29 10.07 -0.64
C GLY A 25 -10.90 9.49 0.73
N GLU A 26 -10.64 8.19 0.81
CA GLU A 26 -10.18 7.53 2.04
C GLU A 26 -8.87 8.14 2.56
N ALA A 27 -7.91 8.44 1.68
CA ALA A 27 -6.66 9.07 2.07
C ALA A 27 -6.86 10.53 2.53
N VAL A 28 -7.62 11.33 1.80
CA VAL A 28 -7.90 12.75 2.12
C VAL A 28 -8.63 12.87 3.46
N HIS A 29 -9.69 12.07 3.65
CA HIS A 29 -10.50 12.08 4.87
C HIS A 29 -9.86 11.34 6.05
N ALA A 30 -8.66 10.78 5.88
CA ALA A 30 -7.91 10.23 6.99
C ALA A 30 -7.55 11.31 8.02
N SER A 31 -7.33 12.56 7.60
CA SER A 31 -6.99 13.67 8.50
C SER A 31 -8.10 13.92 9.54
N PRO A 32 -7.78 14.05 10.84
CA PRO A 32 -6.45 14.25 11.44
C PRO A 32 -5.68 12.98 11.80
N ARG A 33 -6.18 11.78 11.46
CA ARG A 33 -5.47 10.51 11.66
C ARG A 33 -4.25 10.41 10.74
N LYS A 34 -3.33 9.54 11.14
CA LYS A 34 -2.16 9.16 10.33
C LYS A 34 -2.51 8.03 9.36
N THR A 35 -1.77 7.97 8.26
CA THR A 35 -1.85 6.88 7.28
C THR A 35 -0.53 6.11 7.25
N GLY A 36 -0.62 4.79 7.08
CA GLY A 36 0.53 3.92 6.94
C GLY A 36 0.36 3.00 5.74
N MET A 37 1.43 2.83 4.96
CA MET A 37 1.47 1.95 3.79
C MET A 37 2.35 0.73 4.09
N ILE A 38 1.83 -0.47 3.86
CA ILE A 38 2.62 -1.71 3.81
C ILE A 38 2.39 -2.29 2.41
N ILE A 39 3.41 -2.28 1.57
CA ILE A 39 3.31 -2.63 0.15
C ILE A 39 4.19 -3.86 -0.11
N LEU A 40 3.56 -4.93 -0.60
CA LEU A 40 4.22 -6.18 -0.98
C LEU A 40 4.32 -6.21 -2.51
N GLY A 41 5.53 -6.22 -3.04
CA GLY A 41 5.80 -6.12 -4.47
C GLY A 41 5.86 -4.68 -5.00
N GLY A 42 5.49 -4.51 -6.28
CA GLY A 42 5.56 -3.25 -7.01
C GLY A 42 4.33 -3.04 -7.91
N GLY A 43 4.52 -2.36 -9.04
CA GLY A 43 3.49 -2.17 -10.06
C GLY A 43 2.32 -1.29 -9.63
N ILE A 44 1.13 -1.58 -10.19
CA ILE A 44 -0.09 -0.79 -9.95
C ILE A 44 -0.46 -0.70 -8.46
N PRO A 45 -0.44 -1.79 -7.66
CA PRO A 45 -0.76 -1.68 -6.23
C PRO A 45 0.13 -0.70 -5.49
N LYS A 46 1.45 -0.69 -5.78
CA LYS A 46 2.39 0.29 -5.20
C LYS A 46 2.00 1.70 -5.59
N HIS A 47 1.95 1.97 -6.90
CA HIS A 47 1.74 3.33 -7.38
C HIS A 47 0.37 3.89 -6.96
N HIS A 48 -0.67 3.08 -7.01
CA HIS A 48 -2.04 3.50 -6.72
C HIS A 48 -2.23 3.91 -5.26
N ILE A 49 -1.69 3.12 -4.31
CA ILE A 49 -1.73 3.45 -2.87
C ILE A 49 -0.91 4.71 -2.56
N CYS A 50 0.29 4.82 -3.15
CA CYS A 50 1.13 6.01 -2.99
C CYS A 50 0.47 7.27 -3.57
N ASN A 51 -0.16 7.17 -4.73
CA ASN A 51 -0.84 8.28 -5.39
C ASN A 51 -2.06 8.76 -4.59
N ALA A 52 -2.81 7.85 -3.96
CA ALA A 52 -3.87 8.24 -3.04
C ALA A 52 -3.34 9.05 -1.86
N ASN A 53 -2.20 8.64 -1.28
CA ASN A 53 -1.57 9.36 -0.18
C ASN A 53 -0.93 10.69 -0.59
N MET A 54 -0.59 10.88 -1.87
CA MET A 54 -0.19 12.18 -2.40
C MET A 54 -1.27 13.24 -2.19
N MET A 55 -2.55 12.88 -2.29
CA MET A 55 -3.69 13.79 -2.09
C MET A 55 -3.80 14.34 -0.67
N ARG A 56 -3.10 13.75 0.31
CA ARG A 56 -3.03 14.22 1.70
C ARG A 56 -1.64 14.73 2.09
N ASN A 57 -0.82 15.12 1.12
CA ASN A 57 0.59 15.52 1.28
C ASN A 57 1.46 14.42 1.91
N GLY A 58 1.21 13.18 1.52
CA GLY A 58 2.06 12.03 1.81
C GLY A 58 1.61 11.18 2.99
N ALA A 59 1.99 9.90 2.95
CA ALA A 59 1.80 8.96 4.03
C ALA A 59 2.74 9.26 5.22
N ASP A 60 2.30 8.92 6.44
CA ASP A 60 3.08 9.11 7.66
C ASP A 60 4.05 7.95 7.94
N TYR A 61 3.74 6.76 7.42
CA TYR A 61 4.56 5.55 7.56
C TYR A 61 4.57 4.77 6.23
N ALA A 62 5.70 4.18 5.87
CA ALA A 62 5.80 3.33 4.68
C ALA A 62 6.79 2.17 4.87
N VAL A 63 6.33 0.97 4.53
CA VAL A 63 7.14 -0.26 4.46
C VAL A 63 6.94 -0.88 3.10
N TYR A 64 8.02 -1.02 2.33
CA TYR A 64 8.04 -1.73 1.06
C TYR A 64 8.77 -3.06 1.23
N ILE A 65 8.19 -4.15 0.73
CA ILE A 65 8.84 -5.46 0.65
C ILE A 65 8.77 -5.90 -0.80
N ASN A 66 9.87 -5.81 -1.54
CA ASN A 66 9.91 -6.22 -2.94
C ASN A 66 11.31 -6.63 -3.38
N THR A 67 11.39 -7.24 -4.56
CA THR A 67 12.63 -7.74 -5.16
C THR A 67 13.17 -6.82 -6.26
N ALA A 68 12.44 -5.74 -6.59
CA ALA A 68 12.76 -4.85 -7.70
C ALA A 68 13.93 -3.92 -7.37
N GLN A 69 14.73 -3.63 -8.39
CA GLN A 69 15.98 -2.88 -8.31
C GLN A 69 15.82 -1.51 -8.96
N GLU A 70 16.55 -0.51 -8.48
CA GLU A 70 16.40 0.88 -8.91
C GLU A 70 16.98 1.18 -10.30
N PHE A 71 17.92 0.37 -10.79
CA PHE A 71 18.72 0.69 -11.98
C PHE A 71 17.90 0.80 -13.27
N ASP A 72 16.70 0.20 -13.32
CA ASP A 72 15.83 0.23 -14.49
C ASP A 72 14.90 1.46 -14.52
N GLY A 73 14.94 2.30 -13.49
CA GLY A 73 14.11 3.50 -13.37
C GLY A 73 12.61 3.22 -13.23
N SER A 74 12.23 1.99 -12.87
CA SER A 74 10.82 1.61 -12.70
C SER A 74 10.25 2.11 -11.37
N ASP A 75 8.95 2.44 -11.35
CA ASP A 75 8.26 2.73 -10.08
C ASP A 75 8.34 1.51 -9.13
N SER A 76 8.29 0.29 -9.65
CA SER A 76 8.46 -0.92 -8.85
C SER A 76 9.79 -0.96 -8.09
N GLY A 77 10.87 -0.57 -8.76
CA GLY A 77 12.24 -0.55 -8.25
C GLY A 77 12.60 0.67 -7.41
N ALA A 78 11.86 1.77 -7.55
CA ALA A 78 12.11 3.04 -6.87
C ALA A 78 12.35 2.90 -5.35
N LEU A 79 13.33 3.65 -4.85
CA LEU A 79 13.54 3.80 -3.42
C LEU A 79 12.40 4.63 -2.79
N PRO A 80 12.10 4.46 -1.49
CA PRO A 80 11.08 5.28 -0.83
C PRO A 80 11.37 6.78 -0.88
N ASP A 81 12.63 7.18 -0.97
CA ASP A 81 13.05 8.58 -1.10
C ASP A 81 12.54 9.23 -2.40
N GLU A 82 12.41 8.47 -3.47
CA GLU A 82 11.75 8.95 -4.69
C GLU A 82 10.28 9.28 -4.40
N ALA A 83 9.57 8.44 -3.65
CA ALA A 83 8.19 8.73 -3.26
C ALA A 83 8.06 9.96 -2.33
N VAL A 84 9.12 10.30 -1.58
CA VAL A 84 9.19 11.55 -0.80
C VAL A 84 9.27 12.77 -1.72
N SER A 85 10.08 12.71 -2.80
CA SER A 85 10.22 13.84 -3.74
C SER A 85 8.90 14.23 -4.43
N TRP A 86 8.02 13.26 -4.64
CA TRP A 86 6.67 13.46 -5.19
C TRP A 86 5.61 13.85 -4.15
N GLY A 87 5.94 13.88 -2.86
CA GLY A 87 4.96 14.08 -1.79
C GLY A 87 4.00 12.91 -1.59
N LYS A 88 4.32 11.72 -2.11
CA LYS A 88 3.57 10.47 -1.86
C LYS A 88 3.86 9.92 -0.46
N ILE A 89 5.06 10.20 0.07
CA ILE A 89 5.47 9.99 1.46
C ILE A 89 5.84 11.35 2.07
N ARG A 90 5.54 11.58 3.35
CA ARG A 90 5.94 12.80 4.05
C ARG A 90 7.46 12.86 4.24
N GLY A 91 8.05 14.03 4.08
CA GLY A 91 9.48 14.23 4.36
C GLY A 91 9.89 13.99 5.82
N SER A 92 8.95 14.00 6.76
CA SER A 92 9.18 13.65 8.16
C SER A 92 8.97 12.17 8.49
N ALA A 93 8.59 11.35 7.51
CA ALA A 93 8.40 9.92 7.72
C ALA A 93 9.75 9.18 7.76
N THR A 94 9.74 7.98 8.32
CA THR A 94 10.89 7.06 8.33
C THR A 94 10.58 5.83 7.46
N PRO A 95 10.56 5.96 6.13
CA PRO A 95 10.18 4.87 5.25
C PRO A 95 11.28 3.81 5.16
N ILE A 96 10.89 2.55 4.93
CA ILE A 96 11.84 1.44 4.78
C ILE A 96 11.50 0.59 3.55
N LYS A 97 12.53 0.15 2.83
CA LYS A 97 12.43 -0.86 1.78
C LYS A 97 13.25 -2.09 2.16
N VAL A 98 12.62 -3.26 2.14
CA VAL A 98 13.25 -4.56 2.36
C VAL A 98 13.38 -5.24 1.01
N HIS A 99 14.61 -5.44 0.56
CA HIS A 99 14.93 -6.19 -0.65
C HIS A 99 14.83 -7.70 -0.38
N CYS A 100 13.61 -8.23 -0.40
CA CYS A 100 13.34 -9.63 -0.10
C CYS A 100 12.03 -10.08 -0.76
N ASP A 101 11.90 -11.38 -0.99
CA ASP A 101 10.63 -11.99 -1.38
C ASP A 101 9.60 -11.83 -0.23
N ALA A 102 8.39 -11.38 -0.57
CA ALA A 102 7.32 -11.18 0.40
C ALA A 102 6.93 -12.47 1.12
N THR A 103 7.05 -13.63 0.46
CA THR A 103 6.76 -14.94 1.06
C THR A 103 7.70 -15.29 2.22
N ILE A 104 8.89 -14.70 2.27
CA ILE A 104 9.86 -14.85 3.35
C ILE A 104 9.64 -13.76 4.41
N ALA A 105 9.67 -12.50 4.00
CA ALA A 105 9.69 -11.37 4.94
C ALA A 105 8.32 -11.09 5.59
N PHE A 106 7.22 -11.25 4.87
CA PHE A 106 5.90 -10.85 5.35
C PHE A 106 5.37 -11.72 6.51
N PRO A 107 5.50 -13.06 6.50
CA PRO A 107 5.11 -13.88 7.65
C PRO A 107 5.89 -13.52 8.92
N LEU A 108 7.19 -13.24 8.78
CA LEU A 108 8.04 -12.81 9.90
C LEU A 108 7.59 -11.45 10.44
N LEU A 109 7.35 -10.47 9.56
CA LEU A 109 6.81 -9.16 9.94
C LEU A 109 5.52 -9.31 10.73
N VAL A 110 4.56 -10.09 10.21
CA VAL A 110 3.26 -10.33 10.88
C VAL A 110 3.45 -10.99 12.24
N SER A 111 4.34 -11.99 12.35
CA SER A 111 4.60 -12.70 13.61
C SER A 111 5.10 -11.76 14.71
N GLN A 112 5.95 -10.79 14.37
CA GLN A 112 6.58 -9.88 15.34
C GLN A 112 5.80 -8.58 15.59
N THR A 113 4.76 -8.31 14.80
CA THR A 113 3.96 -7.08 14.91
C THR A 113 2.49 -7.37 15.20
N PHE A 114 1.71 -7.67 14.17
CA PHE A 114 0.26 -7.84 14.26
C PHE A 114 -0.13 -9.02 15.16
N ALA A 115 0.49 -10.19 14.97
CA ALA A 115 0.16 -11.39 15.75
C ALA A 115 0.51 -11.22 17.24
N LYS A 116 1.66 -10.60 17.54
CA LYS A 116 2.07 -10.31 18.92
C LYS A 116 1.04 -9.44 19.65
N LYS A 117 0.60 -8.35 19.01
CA LYS A 117 -0.40 -7.43 19.58
C LYS A 117 -1.74 -8.12 19.86
N ILE A 118 -2.17 -9.03 18.98
CA ILE A 118 -3.38 -9.82 19.17
C ILE A 118 -3.23 -10.76 20.38
N ASN A 119 -2.12 -11.49 20.47
CA ASN A 119 -1.86 -12.42 21.58
C ASN A 119 -1.78 -11.71 22.93
N GLU A 120 -1.18 -10.51 22.99
CA GLU A 120 -1.15 -9.69 24.21
C GLU A 120 -2.56 -9.26 24.63
N LYS A 121 -3.42 -8.86 23.68
CA LYS A 121 -4.80 -8.49 23.97
C LYS A 121 -5.63 -9.67 24.53
N PHE A 122 -5.43 -10.88 24.01
CA PHE A 122 -6.10 -12.07 24.54
C PHE A 122 -5.63 -12.43 25.95
N LYS A 123 -4.33 -12.29 26.24
CA LYS A 123 -3.80 -12.48 27.60
C LYS A 123 -4.33 -11.42 28.59
N GLY A 124 -4.57 -10.19 28.14
CA GLY A 124 -5.11 -9.11 28.99
C GLY A 124 -6.60 -9.23 29.35
N ASN A 125 -7.37 -10.05 28.62
CA ASN A 125 -8.83 -10.24 28.84
C ASN A 125 -9.17 -11.46 29.71
N THR A 126 -8.18 -12.09 30.35
CA THR A 126 -8.37 -13.28 31.22
C THR A 126 -8.26 -12.98 32.72
N HIS A 127 -8.47 -11.72 33.11
CA HIS A 127 -8.59 -11.28 34.51
C HIS A 127 -9.89 -10.51 34.73
#